data_AF-A0A364NE25-F1
#
_entry.id   AF-A0A364NE25-F1
#
_cell.length_a   1.000
_cell.length_b   1.000
_cell.length_c   1.000
_cell.angle_alpha   90.00
_cell.angle_beta   90.00
_cell.angle_gamma   90.00
#
_symmetry.space_group_name_H-M   'P 1'
#
loop_
_entity.id
_entity.type
_entity.pdbx_description
1 polymer ?
#
loop_
_entity_poly.entity_id
_entity_poly.type
_entity_poly.pdbx_seq_one_letter_code
_entity_poly.pdbx_strand_id
1 'polypeptide(L)'
;MSDHPRGRGGFRGRGRGRGNWSVSFTPQNNDGDQMMVDGESSRGRGRGRGRGRGPRGGPNHFQHDNRSRDPPIDIEKLKSNPSYPLMEGFLGRRYDASNKLLNLSTIASDQEILQSGMFATEGAQKKFFPALMIVCDAILETQEAKEQAIQSVTLSANNLQNTHAVYQLCNHFRHIQNLDLSNNAFATLDALKPWKGRFKNVEHLIIDPFPSPNWEDEIISWFPKLRILNGNQVRPDTAPNTNSTNNHHQANAQQQQIPQSTTPTPAAPVIADAEQKRREEMILYVQSETNLKRDYAIQCLEAGQWNIEQAGALFAQSRDSLPAEAYN
;
A
#
# COMPACT_ATOMS: atom_id res chain seq x y z
N MET A 1 -15.07 -80.57 16.85
CA MET A 1 -15.28 -80.63 18.31
C MET A 1 -14.78 -79.31 18.86
N SER A 2 -15.50 -78.20 18.69
CA SER A 2 -16.78 -77.86 19.33
C SER A 2 -16.62 -77.82 20.85
N ASP A 3 -16.50 -76.62 21.44
CA ASP A 3 -17.47 -76.22 22.46
C ASP A 3 -17.38 -74.72 22.82
N HIS A 4 -18.56 -74.10 22.82
CA HIS A 4 -18.91 -72.86 23.52
C HIS A 4 -19.74 -73.27 24.76
N PRO A 5 -19.82 -72.42 25.79
CA PRO A 5 -21.12 -71.79 26.09
C PRO A 5 -20.95 -70.30 26.50
N ARG A 6 -21.71 -69.33 25.99
CA ARG A 6 -23.11 -68.92 26.25
C ARG A 6 -23.47 -68.65 27.72
N GLY A 7 -23.76 -67.37 28.04
CA GLY A 7 -24.62 -67.00 29.17
C GLY A 7 -24.77 -65.49 29.46
N ARG A 8 -25.89 -64.90 28.97
CA ARG A 8 -26.74 -63.76 29.45
C ARG A 8 -26.13 -62.72 30.41
N GLY A 9 -26.39 -61.41 30.32
CA GLY A 9 -27.43 -60.63 29.63
C GLY A 9 -27.61 -59.28 30.36
N GLY A 10 -28.15 -58.24 29.71
CA GLY A 10 -28.50 -56.99 30.41
C GLY A 10 -28.65 -55.76 29.50
N PHE A 11 -29.86 -55.55 28.98
CA PHE A 11 -30.31 -54.37 28.22
C PHE A 11 -30.46 -53.11 29.11
N ARG A 12 -30.18 -51.94 28.52
CA ARG A 12 -30.85 -50.61 28.59
C ARG A 12 -29.88 -49.61 27.91
N GLY A 13 -30.16 -48.84 26.85
CA GLY A 13 -31.41 -48.33 26.28
C GLY A 13 -31.39 -46.79 26.32
N ARG A 14 -31.61 -46.14 25.15
CA ARG A 14 -31.70 -44.68 24.80
C ARG A 14 -30.39 -44.12 24.21
N GLY A 15 -30.26 -43.74 22.93
CA GLY A 15 -31.16 -43.04 21.99
C GLY A 15 -31.12 -41.53 22.32
N ARG A 16 -30.87 -40.53 21.45
CA ARG A 16 -30.94 -40.26 20.00
C ARG A 16 -29.92 -39.09 19.76
N GLY A 17 -29.51 -38.66 18.57
CA GLY A 17 -29.89 -38.88 17.19
C GLY A 17 -28.93 -38.10 16.28
N ARG A 18 -28.75 -38.61 15.05
CA ARG A 18 -27.96 -38.02 13.96
C ARG A 18 -28.87 -37.13 13.11
N GLY A 19 -28.33 -36.01 12.63
CA GLY A 19 -28.91 -35.21 11.55
C GLY A 19 -27.91 -35.10 10.40
N ASN A 20 -28.21 -35.75 9.28
CA ASN A 20 -27.53 -35.71 7.99
C ASN A 20 -28.45 -34.96 7.03
N TRP A 21 -27.97 -33.96 6.30
CA TRP A 21 -28.74 -33.28 5.25
C TRP A 21 -27.91 -33.18 3.97
N SER A 22 -28.48 -33.72 2.89
CA SER A 22 -27.98 -33.64 1.54
C SER A 22 -29.16 -33.55 0.56
N VAL A 23 -29.01 -32.64 -0.41
CA VAL A 23 -29.53 -32.59 -1.80
C VAL A 23 -30.92 -31.98 -2.11
N SER A 24 -30.84 -30.81 -2.78
CA SER A 24 -31.52 -30.24 -3.97
C SER A 24 -32.83 -30.81 -4.57
N PHE A 25 -33.79 -29.92 -4.91
CA PHE A 25 -34.26 -29.52 -6.27
C PHE A 25 -35.61 -28.75 -6.22
N THR A 26 -35.75 -27.70 -7.04
CA THR A 26 -36.97 -26.92 -7.42
C THR A 26 -37.62 -27.53 -8.69
N PRO A 27 -38.69 -26.97 -9.33
CA PRO A 27 -39.82 -26.07 -8.95
C PRO A 27 -41.21 -26.56 -9.47
N GLN A 28 -42.35 -26.01 -8.99
CA GLN A 28 -43.57 -25.91 -9.83
C GLN A 28 -44.63 -24.90 -9.32
N ASN A 29 -45.20 -24.14 -10.26
CA ASN A 29 -46.34 -23.23 -10.14
C ASN A 29 -47.67 -23.96 -9.87
N ASN A 30 -48.65 -23.30 -9.22
CA ASN A 30 -49.98 -23.10 -9.82
C ASN A 30 -50.83 -22.04 -9.11
N ASP A 31 -51.72 -21.48 -9.92
CA ASP A 31 -52.70 -20.41 -9.71
C ASP A 31 -53.80 -20.67 -8.66
N GLY A 32 -54.51 -19.60 -8.27
CA GLY A 32 -55.95 -19.71 -7.98
C GLY A 32 -56.54 -18.71 -6.98
N ASP A 33 -57.58 -18.00 -7.44
CA ASP A 33 -58.67 -17.28 -6.73
C ASP A 33 -58.40 -15.88 -6.12
N GLN A 34 -58.83 -14.78 -6.77
CA GLN A 34 -60.20 -14.18 -6.87
C GLN A 34 -60.66 -13.45 -5.58
N MET A 35 -60.53 -12.12 -5.53
CA MET A 35 -61.54 -11.08 -5.87
C MET A 35 -62.64 -10.90 -4.79
N MET A 36 -62.72 -9.71 -4.17
CA MET A 36 -63.93 -8.86 -4.03
C MET A 36 -63.64 -7.66 -3.08
N VAL A 37 -63.52 -6.44 -3.60
CA VAL A 37 -64.51 -5.32 -3.69
C VAL A 37 -64.81 -4.56 -2.37
N ASP A 38 -64.38 -3.30 -2.39
CA ASP A 38 -64.88 -2.03 -1.82
C ASP A 38 -65.85 -1.96 -0.61
N GLY A 39 -65.60 -0.95 0.24
CA GLY A 39 -66.55 -0.52 1.27
C GLY A 39 -66.06 0.68 2.10
N GLU A 40 -66.16 1.88 1.54
CA GLU A 40 -66.12 3.16 2.25
C GLU A 40 -67.15 3.21 3.40
N SER A 41 -66.76 3.78 4.56
CA SER A 41 -67.49 4.88 5.25
C SER A 41 -67.10 5.03 6.72
N SER A 42 -66.46 6.16 7.03
CA SER A 42 -66.89 7.14 8.05
C SER A 42 -67.43 6.65 9.41
N ARG A 43 -66.72 6.98 10.50
CA ARG A 43 -67.16 7.91 11.59
C ARG A 43 -66.34 7.72 12.87
N GLY A 44 -65.90 8.84 13.44
CA GLY A 44 -65.01 8.89 14.59
C GLY A 44 -65.66 8.69 15.97
N ARG A 45 -64.76 8.68 16.97
CA ARG A 45 -64.87 8.93 18.42
C ARG A 45 -63.44 8.69 18.92
N GLY A 46 -62.64 9.65 19.39
CA GLY A 46 -62.93 10.63 20.42
C GLY A 46 -62.59 10.07 21.80
N ARG A 47 -61.42 10.44 22.34
CA ARG A 47 -61.03 10.64 23.77
C ARG A 47 -59.71 9.96 24.17
N GLY A 48 -58.75 10.77 24.59
CA GLY A 48 -57.51 10.35 25.24
C GLY A 48 -56.50 11.49 25.44
N ARG A 49 -56.85 12.51 26.23
CA ARG A 49 -55.88 13.49 26.77
C ARG A 49 -55.18 12.86 27.99
N GLY A 50 -53.85 12.91 28.07
CA GLY A 50 -53.15 12.53 29.29
C GLY A 50 -51.62 12.49 29.26
N ARG A 51 -51.00 13.67 29.28
CA ARG A 51 -49.76 14.02 30.02
C ARG A 51 -48.45 13.24 29.74
N GLY A 52 -47.54 13.92 29.04
CA GLY A 52 -46.25 14.36 29.60
C GLY A 52 -45.17 13.30 29.89
N ARG A 53 -44.21 13.16 28.96
CA ARG A 53 -42.82 12.84 29.29
C ARG A 53 -41.90 13.67 28.41
N GLY A 54 -41.04 14.45 29.06
CA GLY A 54 -40.18 15.47 28.46
C GLY A 54 -39.07 14.94 27.55
N PRO A 55 -38.26 15.86 26.98
CA PRO A 55 -37.19 15.52 26.08
C PRO A 55 -36.08 14.78 26.85
N ARG A 56 -35.85 13.51 26.51
CA ARG A 56 -34.62 12.82 26.93
C ARG A 56 -33.46 13.42 26.14
N GLY A 57 -32.92 14.52 26.67
CA GLY A 57 -31.52 14.87 26.50
C GLY A 57 -30.69 13.77 27.18
N GLY A 58 -30.32 12.76 26.40
CA GLY A 58 -29.26 11.84 26.79
C GLY A 58 -27.93 12.57 26.66
N PRO A 59 -27.04 12.51 27.66
CA PRO A 59 -25.76 13.19 27.61
C PRO A 59 -24.97 12.66 26.42
N ASN A 60 -24.43 13.59 25.63
CA ASN A 60 -23.47 13.34 24.56
C ASN A 60 -22.37 12.42 25.07
N HIS A 61 -22.49 11.13 24.75
CA HIS A 61 -21.38 10.21 24.75
C HIS A 61 -20.55 10.55 23.51
N PHE A 62 -19.85 11.70 23.57
CA PHE A 62 -18.61 11.84 22.83
C PHE A 62 -17.72 10.72 23.33
N GLN A 63 -17.83 9.60 22.61
CA GLN A 63 -16.88 8.51 22.60
C GLN A 63 -15.52 9.18 22.47
N HIS A 64 -14.83 9.30 23.61
CA HIS A 64 -13.40 9.37 23.57
C HIS A 64 -13.00 8.10 22.81
N ASP A 65 -12.39 8.30 21.65
CA ASP A 65 -11.63 7.28 20.93
C ASP A 65 -10.63 6.67 21.92
N ASN A 66 -11.10 5.71 22.72
CA ASN A 66 -10.29 4.94 23.63
C ASN A 66 -9.59 3.86 22.81
N ARG A 67 -8.78 4.28 21.83
CA ARG A 67 -7.91 3.43 21.00
C ARG A 67 -6.66 2.97 21.76
N SER A 68 -6.75 2.91 23.08
CA SER A 68 -5.64 2.53 23.96
C SER A 68 -6.07 1.39 24.85
N ARG A 69 -6.01 0.16 24.30
CA ARG A 69 -5.61 -1.08 25.01
C ARG A 69 -5.86 -2.29 24.13
N ASP A 70 -5.14 -2.39 23.01
CA ASP A 70 -4.58 -3.71 22.77
C ASP A 70 -3.55 -3.96 23.88
N PRO A 71 -3.54 -5.14 24.52
CA PRO A 71 -2.53 -5.45 25.51
C PRO A 71 -1.14 -5.26 24.88
N PRO A 72 -0.14 -4.77 25.63
CA PRO A 72 1.24 -4.72 25.15
C PRO A 72 1.62 -6.07 24.54
N ILE A 73 2.29 -6.03 23.38
CA ILE A 73 2.74 -7.26 22.72
C ILE A 73 3.60 -8.03 23.71
N ASP A 74 3.21 -9.26 24.03
CA ASP A 74 4.03 -10.16 24.84
C ASP A 74 5.18 -10.66 23.97
N ILE A 75 6.30 -9.93 24.02
CA ILE A 75 7.49 -10.18 23.20
C ILE A 75 8.06 -11.56 23.48
N GLU A 76 8.04 -12.04 24.73
CA GLU A 76 8.56 -13.37 25.08
C GLU A 76 7.72 -14.47 24.43
N LYS A 77 6.39 -14.36 24.54
CA LYS A 77 5.48 -15.28 23.87
C LYS A 77 5.61 -15.20 22.35
N LEU A 78 5.79 -14.01 21.78
CA LEU A 78 5.99 -13.86 20.35
C LEU A 78 7.29 -14.53 19.89
N LYS A 79 8.40 -14.32 20.60
CA LYS A 79 9.70 -14.95 20.33
C LYS A 79 9.68 -16.47 20.48
N SER A 80 8.77 -17.01 21.30
CA SER A 80 8.57 -18.46 21.44
C SER A 80 7.91 -19.12 20.22
N ASN A 81 7.28 -18.33 19.34
CA ASN A 81 6.62 -18.85 18.15
C ASN A 81 7.67 -19.26 17.10
N PRO A 82 7.63 -20.50 16.56
CA PRO A 82 8.58 -20.93 15.52
C PRO A 82 8.58 -20.07 14.25
N SER A 83 7.52 -19.30 13.97
CA SER A 83 7.48 -18.37 12.83
C SER A 83 8.23 -17.06 13.06
N TYR A 84 8.55 -16.71 14.32
CA TYR A 84 9.22 -15.46 14.66
C TYR A 84 10.62 -15.31 14.02
N PRO A 85 11.57 -16.25 14.21
CA PRO A 85 12.91 -16.10 13.65
C PRO A 85 12.91 -16.01 12.12
N LEU A 86 11.95 -16.67 11.47
CA LEU A 86 11.76 -16.58 10.02
C LEU A 86 11.32 -15.18 9.59
N MET A 87 10.35 -14.58 10.29
CA MET A 87 9.86 -13.22 9.99
C MET A 87 10.90 -12.16 10.33
N GLU A 88 11.60 -12.30 11.45
CA GLU A 88 12.70 -11.42 11.86
C GLU A 88 13.84 -11.47 10.84
N GLY A 89 14.27 -12.66 10.44
CA GLY A 89 15.29 -12.85 9.41
C GLY A 89 14.87 -12.27 8.07
N PHE A 90 13.63 -12.49 7.66
CA PHE A 90 13.07 -11.92 6.43
C PHE A 90 13.10 -10.39 6.46
N LEU A 91 12.64 -9.75 7.53
CA LEU A 91 12.68 -8.29 7.68
C LEU A 91 14.12 -7.76 7.64
N GLY A 92 15.04 -8.41 8.36
CA GLY A 92 16.44 -8.00 8.41
C GLY A 92 17.14 -8.02 7.05
N ARG A 93 16.92 -9.07 6.24
CA ARG A 93 17.51 -9.18 4.90
C ARG A 93 16.91 -8.21 3.88
N ARG A 94 15.65 -7.84 4.09
CA ARG A 94 14.86 -7.03 3.15
C ARG A 94 14.80 -5.55 3.54
N TYR A 95 15.44 -5.17 4.63
CA TYR A 95 15.51 -3.79 5.06
C TYR A 95 16.82 -3.14 4.59
N ASP A 96 16.68 -2.02 3.89
CA ASP A 96 17.78 -1.16 3.48
C ASP A 96 17.80 0.09 4.37
N ALA A 97 18.80 0.16 5.26
CA ALA A 97 18.97 1.25 6.20
C ALA A 97 19.37 2.57 5.53
N SER A 98 20.11 2.53 4.41
CA SER A 98 20.56 3.73 3.71
C SER A 98 19.39 4.48 3.09
N ASN A 99 18.45 3.73 2.51
CA ASN A 99 17.25 4.29 1.90
C ASN A 99 16.01 4.28 2.81
N LYS A 100 16.16 3.82 4.07
CA LYS A 100 15.06 3.64 5.02
C LYS A 100 13.89 2.87 4.39
N LEU A 101 14.23 1.84 3.62
CA LEU A 101 13.34 1.10 2.74
C LEU A 101 13.11 -0.31 3.26
N LEU A 102 11.84 -0.64 3.50
CA LEU A 102 11.43 -2.01 3.75
C LEU A 102 10.97 -2.66 2.44
N ASN A 103 11.76 -3.62 1.93
CA ASN A 103 11.50 -4.30 0.67
C ASN A 103 10.63 -5.55 0.85
N LEU A 104 9.32 -5.39 0.69
CA LEU A 104 8.36 -6.48 0.73
C LEU A 104 7.97 -6.93 -0.68
N SER A 105 8.82 -6.79 -1.69
CA SER A 105 8.54 -7.26 -3.05
C SER A 105 8.73 -8.78 -3.19
N THR A 106 8.03 -9.40 -4.14
CA THR A 106 8.19 -10.81 -4.54
C THR A 106 8.31 -11.79 -3.36
N ILE A 107 7.51 -11.62 -2.30
CA ILE A 107 7.66 -12.34 -1.02
C ILE A 107 7.64 -13.86 -1.22
N ALA A 108 6.76 -14.34 -2.09
CA ALA A 108 6.62 -15.75 -2.40
C ALA A 108 7.86 -16.36 -3.08
N SER A 109 8.79 -15.56 -3.59
CA SER A 109 10.05 -16.02 -4.20
C SER A 109 11.22 -16.07 -3.22
N ASP A 110 11.05 -15.56 -1.99
CA ASP A 110 12.10 -15.58 -0.97
C ASP A 110 12.42 -17.02 -0.57
N GLN A 111 13.71 -17.39 -0.64
CA GLN A 111 14.15 -18.78 -0.46
C GLN A 111 13.80 -19.34 0.92
N GLU A 112 13.95 -18.54 1.98
CA GLU A 112 13.64 -19.02 3.34
C GLU A 112 12.13 -19.12 3.57
N ILE A 113 11.36 -18.19 3.01
CA ILE A 113 9.90 -18.23 3.06
C ILE A 113 9.38 -19.46 2.28
N LEU A 114 9.95 -19.77 1.11
CA LEU A 114 9.62 -20.96 0.35
C LEU A 114 9.94 -22.25 1.12
N GLN A 115 11.15 -22.34 1.68
CA GLN A 115 11.58 -23.51 2.47
C GLN A 115 10.73 -23.74 3.71
N SER A 116 10.20 -22.67 4.32
CA SER A 116 9.30 -22.78 5.46
C SER A 116 7.94 -23.42 5.14
N GLY A 117 7.55 -23.48 3.86
CA GLY A 117 6.24 -23.97 3.43
C GLY A 117 5.08 -23.05 3.81
N MET A 118 5.33 -21.83 4.30
CA MET A 118 4.31 -20.92 4.83
C MET A 118 3.32 -20.40 3.77
N PHE A 119 3.69 -20.44 2.49
CA PHE A 119 2.82 -20.10 1.37
C PHE A 119 2.18 -21.33 0.70
N ALA A 120 2.37 -22.53 1.25
CA ALA A 120 1.76 -23.76 0.71
C ALA A 120 0.24 -23.84 0.96
N THR A 121 -0.29 -23.08 1.92
CA THR A 121 -1.73 -23.03 2.21
C THR A 121 -2.24 -21.60 2.25
N GLU A 122 -3.46 -21.39 1.73
CA GLU A 122 -4.11 -20.08 1.70
C GLU A 122 -4.32 -19.51 3.13
N GLY A 123 -4.59 -20.38 4.10
CA GLY A 123 -4.76 -19.98 5.50
C GLY A 123 -3.49 -19.42 6.14
N ALA A 124 -2.32 -19.99 5.82
CA ALA A 124 -1.04 -19.50 6.31
C ALA A 124 -0.64 -18.19 5.63
N GLN A 125 -0.87 -18.07 4.31
CA GLN A 125 -0.66 -16.83 3.56
C GLN A 125 -1.46 -15.65 4.14
N LYS A 126 -2.74 -15.85 4.48
CA LYS A 126 -3.59 -14.81 5.10
C LYS A 126 -3.07 -14.33 6.46
N LYS A 127 -2.37 -15.21 7.20
CA LYS A 127 -1.81 -14.89 8.52
C LYS A 127 -0.40 -14.33 8.44
N PHE A 128 0.28 -14.49 7.32
CA PHE A 128 1.66 -14.06 7.12
C PHE A 128 1.84 -12.55 7.36
N PHE A 129 1.11 -11.71 6.62
CA PHE A 129 1.23 -10.25 6.74
C PHE A 129 0.87 -9.73 8.13
N PRO A 130 -0.26 -10.13 8.75
CA PRO A 130 -0.56 -9.75 10.12
C PRO A 130 0.55 -10.13 11.11
N ALA A 131 1.10 -11.34 11.01
CA ALA A 131 2.17 -11.78 11.88
C ALA A 131 3.47 -11.00 11.62
N LEU A 132 3.80 -10.72 10.35
CA LEU A 132 4.95 -9.90 9.97
C LEU A 132 4.86 -8.49 10.58
N MET A 133 3.69 -7.86 10.54
CA MET A 133 3.50 -6.53 11.15
C MET A 133 3.68 -6.56 12.67
N ILE A 134 3.21 -7.61 13.34
CA ILE A 134 3.42 -7.79 14.80
C ILE A 134 4.93 -7.94 15.11
N VAL A 135 5.68 -8.65 14.27
CA VAL A 135 7.13 -8.78 14.43
C VAL A 135 7.82 -7.43 14.18
N CYS A 136 7.42 -6.66 13.16
CA CYS A 136 7.91 -5.30 12.96
C CYS A 136 7.71 -4.44 14.21
N ASP A 137 6.53 -4.52 14.84
CA ASP A 137 6.20 -3.76 16.05
C ASP A 137 7.01 -4.20 17.27
N ALA A 138 7.36 -5.48 17.36
CA ALA A 138 8.24 -5.98 18.42
C ALA A 138 9.70 -5.58 18.22
N ILE A 139 10.16 -5.40 16.97
CA ILE A 139 11.52 -4.92 16.65
C ILE A 139 11.61 -3.40 16.81
N LEU A 140 10.58 -2.67 16.38
CA LEU A 140 10.47 -1.22 16.41
C LEU A 140 9.37 -0.82 17.39
N GLU A 141 9.68 -0.89 18.68
CA GLU A 141 8.70 -0.77 19.77
C GLU A 141 7.96 0.59 19.79
N THR A 142 8.67 1.67 19.44
CA THR A 142 8.12 3.02 19.48
C THR A 142 7.76 3.53 18.09
N GLN A 143 6.74 4.40 18.03
CA GLN A 143 6.35 5.07 16.79
C GLN A 143 7.52 5.88 16.21
N GLU A 144 8.30 6.56 17.06
CA GLU A 144 9.48 7.32 16.66
C GLU A 144 10.55 6.41 16.03
N ALA A 145 10.81 5.24 16.61
CA ALA A 145 11.75 4.27 16.01
C ALA A 145 11.28 3.82 14.61
N LYS A 146 9.97 3.58 14.44
CA LYS A 146 9.40 3.25 13.11
C LYS A 146 9.54 4.38 12.11
N GLU A 147 9.32 5.61 12.52
CA GLU A 147 9.45 6.81 11.68
C GLU A 147 10.89 7.08 11.26
N GLN A 148 11.84 6.82 12.16
CA GLN A 148 13.26 6.97 11.86
C GLN A 148 13.81 5.85 11.00
N ALA A 149 13.34 4.62 11.20
CA ALA A 149 13.80 3.45 10.45
C ALA A 149 13.15 3.35 9.07
N ILE A 150 11.82 3.49 8.96
CA ILE A 150 11.08 3.16 7.74
C ILE A 150 10.35 4.39 7.22
N GLN A 151 10.79 4.88 6.06
CA GLN A 151 10.14 5.94 5.30
C GLN A 151 9.57 5.45 3.97
N SER A 152 10.14 4.35 3.46
CA SER A 152 9.80 3.77 2.16
C SER A 152 9.37 2.32 2.31
N VAL A 153 8.33 1.91 1.60
CA VAL A 153 7.90 0.50 1.53
C VAL A 153 7.61 0.14 0.07
N THR A 154 8.15 -0.98 -0.40
CA THR A 154 7.74 -1.58 -1.67
C THR A 154 6.99 -2.89 -1.42
N LEU A 155 5.86 -3.04 -2.11
CA LEU A 155 5.02 -4.23 -2.18
C LEU A 155 4.90 -4.72 -3.63
N SER A 156 5.86 -4.37 -4.49
CA SER A 156 5.79 -4.69 -5.90
C SER A 156 5.89 -6.20 -6.18
N ALA A 157 5.34 -6.62 -7.32
CA ALA A 157 5.48 -7.99 -7.82
C ALA A 157 5.02 -9.09 -6.83
N ASN A 158 3.98 -8.82 -6.04
CA ASN A 158 3.40 -9.77 -5.10
C ASN A 158 2.11 -10.42 -5.61
N ASN A 159 1.71 -10.14 -6.85
CA ASN A 159 0.47 -10.63 -7.45
C ASN A 159 -0.77 -10.28 -6.59
N LEU A 160 -0.75 -9.11 -5.95
CA LEU A 160 -1.87 -8.65 -5.12
C LEU A 160 -3.04 -8.29 -6.03
N GLN A 161 -4.20 -8.92 -5.81
CA GLN A 161 -5.44 -8.58 -6.51
C GLN A 161 -6.18 -7.42 -5.84
N ASN A 162 -5.91 -7.18 -4.56
CA ASN A 162 -6.47 -6.10 -3.75
C ASN A 162 -5.64 -5.88 -2.47
N THR A 163 -5.94 -4.83 -1.74
CA THR A 163 -5.20 -4.42 -0.53
C THR A 163 -5.58 -5.17 0.74
N HIS A 164 -6.57 -6.08 0.73
CA HIS A 164 -7.06 -6.72 1.96
C HIS A 164 -6.01 -7.57 2.67
N ALA A 165 -5.22 -8.34 1.90
CA ALA A 165 -4.17 -9.21 2.45
C ALA A 165 -3.08 -8.41 3.17
N VAL A 166 -2.83 -7.18 2.73
CA VAL A 166 -1.79 -6.28 3.24
C VAL A 166 -2.36 -5.11 4.03
N TYR A 167 -3.66 -5.13 4.35
CA TYR A 167 -4.38 -3.97 4.89
C TYR A 167 -3.75 -3.45 6.18
N GLN A 168 -3.23 -4.35 7.01
CA GLN A 168 -2.55 -4.01 8.26
C GLN A 168 -1.36 -3.06 8.07
N LEU A 169 -0.73 -3.01 6.90
CA LEU A 169 0.38 -2.08 6.63
C LEU A 169 -0.01 -0.62 6.95
N CYS A 170 -1.23 -0.21 6.59
CA CYS A 170 -1.69 1.16 6.83
C CYS A 170 -1.93 1.49 8.31
N ASN A 171 -2.02 0.49 9.19
CA ASN A 171 -2.17 0.68 10.63
C ASN A 171 -0.80 0.88 11.30
N HIS A 172 0.22 0.18 10.83
CA HIS A 172 1.56 0.17 11.43
C HIS A 172 2.50 1.22 10.83
N PHE A 173 2.37 1.48 9.53
CA PHE A 173 3.26 2.34 8.76
C PHE A 173 2.52 3.51 8.10
N ARG A 174 1.64 4.18 8.86
CA ARG A 174 0.85 5.33 8.37
C ARG A 174 1.69 6.58 8.04
N HIS A 175 2.92 6.63 8.52
CA HIS A 175 3.84 7.77 8.41
C HIS A 175 4.71 7.73 7.15
N ILE A 176 4.73 6.62 6.41
CA ILE A 176 5.59 6.44 5.24
C ILE A 176 5.32 7.51 4.17
N GLN A 177 6.39 7.85 3.45
CA GLN A 177 6.40 8.86 2.40
C GLN A 177 6.47 8.23 1.01
N ASN A 178 7.12 7.07 0.88
CA ASN A 178 7.30 6.39 -0.40
C ASN A 178 6.60 5.03 -0.37
N LEU A 179 5.74 4.78 -1.36
CA LEU A 179 5.01 3.54 -1.51
C LEU A 179 5.10 3.03 -2.95
N ASP A 180 5.52 1.79 -3.13
CA ASP A 180 5.54 1.13 -4.43
C ASP A 180 4.59 -0.07 -4.43
N LEU A 181 3.63 -0.03 -5.36
CA LEU A 181 2.59 -1.02 -5.61
C LEU A 181 2.64 -1.58 -7.04
N SER A 182 3.70 -1.30 -7.79
CA SER A 182 3.86 -1.73 -9.18
C SER A 182 3.91 -3.26 -9.34
N ASN A 183 3.69 -3.73 -10.56
CA ASN A 183 3.73 -5.14 -10.93
C ASN A 183 2.79 -6.03 -10.09
N ASN A 184 1.63 -5.51 -9.71
CA ASN A 184 0.60 -6.28 -9.00
C ASN A 184 -0.59 -6.60 -9.92
N ALA A 185 -1.54 -7.38 -9.44
CA ALA A 185 -2.69 -7.84 -10.22
C ALA A 185 -3.96 -7.03 -9.93
N PHE A 186 -3.82 -5.71 -9.72
CA PHE A 186 -4.96 -4.84 -9.44
C PHE A 186 -5.77 -4.60 -10.74
N ALA A 187 -6.92 -5.27 -10.87
CA ALA A 187 -7.74 -5.15 -12.07
C ALA A 187 -8.42 -3.77 -12.20
N THR A 188 -8.81 -3.17 -11.08
CA THR A 188 -9.53 -1.88 -11.02
C THR A 188 -9.10 -1.09 -9.80
N LEU A 189 -9.39 0.22 -9.79
CA LEU A 189 -9.16 1.08 -8.62
C LEU A 189 -9.89 0.60 -7.35
N ASP A 190 -10.98 -0.16 -7.48
CA ASP A 190 -11.71 -0.73 -6.34
C ASP A 190 -10.82 -1.59 -5.44
N ALA A 191 -9.83 -2.24 -6.02
CA ALA A 191 -8.85 -3.07 -5.32
C ALA A 191 -8.06 -2.29 -4.24
N LEU A 192 -7.91 -0.98 -4.43
CA LEU A 192 -7.16 -0.09 -3.55
C LEU A 192 -8.06 0.75 -2.61
N LYS A 193 -9.38 0.79 -2.84
CA LYS A 193 -10.33 1.59 -2.04
C LYS A 193 -10.19 1.43 -0.52
N PRO A 194 -9.88 0.25 0.06
CA PRO A 194 -9.65 0.13 1.50
C PRO A 194 -8.57 1.08 2.06
N TRP A 195 -7.64 1.54 1.23
CA TRP A 195 -6.56 2.45 1.62
C TRP A 195 -6.86 3.93 1.39
N LYS A 196 -8.03 4.26 0.84
CA LYS A 196 -8.48 5.64 0.63
C LYS A 196 -8.40 6.44 1.94
N GLY A 197 -7.58 7.49 1.96
CA GLY A 197 -7.41 8.38 3.10
C GLY A 197 -6.61 7.82 4.29
N ARG A 198 -5.95 6.65 4.14
CA ARG A 198 -5.13 6.04 5.21
C ARG A 198 -3.70 6.59 5.22
N PHE A 199 -3.01 6.51 4.09
CA PHE A 199 -1.63 6.93 3.91
C PHE A 199 -1.51 8.44 3.60
N LYS A 200 -1.86 9.28 4.57
CA LYS A 200 -1.92 10.73 4.38
C LYS A 200 -0.56 11.40 4.16
N ASN A 201 0.53 10.70 4.45
CA ASN A 201 1.89 11.22 4.35
C ASN A 201 2.65 10.74 3.11
N VAL A 202 2.04 9.90 2.27
CA VAL A 202 2.69 9.45 1.03
C VAL A 202 2.86 10.64 0.10
N GLU A 203 4.11 10.86 -0.31
CA GLU A 203 4.55 11.87 -1.26
C GLU A 203 4.88 11.23 -2.61
N HIS A 204 5.46 10.03 -2.62
CA HIS A 204 5.81 9.30 -3.84
C HIS A 204 5.06 7.97 -3.92
N LEU A 205 4.32 7.76 -5.00
CA LEU A 205 3.60 6.53 -5.29
C LEU A 205 4.00 5.97 -6.65
N ILE A 206 4.33 4.68 -6.69
CA ILE A 206 4.49 3.92 -7.93
C ILE A 206 3.37 2.89 -8.00
N ILE A 207 2.63 2.86 -9.11
CA ILE A 207 1.53 1.93 -9.35
C ILE A 207 1.27 1.71 -10.84
N ASP A 208 0.81 0.51 -11.21
CA ASP A 208 0.46 0.21 -12.60
C ASP A 208 -0.77 1.03 -13.05
N PRO A 209 -0.85 1.45 -14.32
CA PRO A 209 -1.98 2.21 -14.84
C PRO A 209 -3.26 1.38 -14.88
N PHE A 210 -4.39 2.01 -14.57
CA PHE A 210 -5.70 1.37 -14.62
C PHE A 210 -6.40 1.61 -15.97
N PRO A 211 -7.27 0.68 -16.44
CA PRO A 211 -8.03 0.87 -17.68
C PRO A 211 -9.08 1.99 -17.62
N SER A 212 -9.49 2.39 -16.42
CA SER A 212 -10.48 3.46 -16.21
C SER A 212 -9.88 4.83 -16.54
N PRO A 213 -10.60 5.69 -17.27
CA PRO A 213 -10.13 7.06 -17.53
C PRO A 213 -10.03 7.86 -16.22
N ASN A 214 -9.09 8.81 -16.18
CA ASN A 214 -8.86 9.71 -15.03
C ASN A 214 -8.60 8.99 -13.70
N TRP A 215 -8.02 7.78 -13.75
CA TRP A 215 -7.72 7.02 -12.54
C TRP A 215 -6.67 7.76 -11.68
N GLU A 216 -5.78 8.52 -12.33
CA GLU A 216 -4.76 9.34 -11.72
C GLU A 216 -5.38 10.39 -10.79
N ASP A 217 -6.39 11.12 -11.25
CA ASP A 217 -7.10 12.13 -10.45
C ASP A 217 -7.76 11.52 -9.22
N GLU A 218 -8.36 10.33 -9.37
CA GLU A 218 -8.95 9.62 -8.25
C GLU A 218 -7.88 9.21 -7.24
N ILE A 219 -6.73 8.68 -7.68
CA ILE A 219 -5.58 8.35 -6.81
C ILE A 219 -5.04 9.60 -6.12
N ILE A 220 -4.78 10.69 -6.85
CA ILE A 220 -4.30 11.97 -6.30
C ILE A 220 -5.25 12.47 -5.19
N SER A 221 -6.57 12.30 -5.36
CA SER A 221 -7.55 12.68 -4.34
C SER A 221 -7.46 11.87 -3.04
N TRP A 222 -6.91 10.64 -3.08
CA TRP A 222 -6.81 9.76 -1.91
C TRP A 222 -5.55 10.02 -1.07
N PHE A 223 -4.48 10.52 -1.70
CA PHE A 223 -3.17 10.78 -1.10
C PHE A 223 -2.91 12.29 -1.08
N PRO A 224 -3.34 13.02 -0.02
CA PRO A 224 -3.35 14.48 -0.02
C PRO A 224 -1.97 15.15 -0.04
N LYS A 225 -0.89 14.39 0.18
CA LYS A 225 0.50 14.89 0.07
C LYS A 225 1.25 14.33 -1.15
N LEU A 226 0.56 13.62 -2.04
CA LEU A 226 1.19 13.04 -3.22
C LEU A 226 1.75 14.14 -4.11
N ARG A 227 3.05 14.02 -4.41
CA ARG A 227 3.85 14.92 -5.25
C ARG A 227 4.33 14.22 -6.50
N ILE A 228 4.70 12.95 -6.40
CA ILE A 228 5.20 12.16 -7.52
C ILE A 228 4.34 10.90 -7.67
N LEU A 229 3.72 10.75 -8.84
CA LEU A 229 2.99 9.55 -9.24
C LEU A 229 3.65 8.96 -10.48
N ASN A 230 4.20 7.74 -10.38
CA ASN A 230 4.89 7.06 -11.49
C ASN A 230 6.00 7.91 -12.14
N GLY A 231 6.74 8.68 -11.32
CA GLY A 231 7.77 9.60 -11.80
C GLY A 231 7.25 10.96 -12.27
N ASN A 232 5.94 11.15 -12.44
CA ASN A 232 5.34 12.42 -12.85
C ASN A 232 5.01 13.31 -11.66
N GLN A 233 5.38 14.59 -11.72
CA GLN A 233 5.02 15.57 -10.69
C GLN A 233 3.53 15.94 -10.80
N VAL A 234 2.75 15.66 -9.74
CA VAL A 234 1.30 15.89 -9.68
C VAL A 234 0.91 17.02 -8.72
N ARG A 235 1.84 17.48 -7.88
CA ARG A 235 1.65 18.62 -6.98
C ARG A 235 2.95 19.45 -6.90
N PRO A 236 2.86 20.79 -6.93
CA PRO A 236 4.02 21.65 -6.76
C PRO A 236 4.60 21.50 -5.35
N ASP A 237 5.91 21.69 -5.25
CA ASP A 237 6.62 21.70 -3.98
C ASP A 237 6.18 22.91 -3.16
N THR A 238 5.54 22.68 -2.01
CA THR A 238 5.25 23.76 -1.07
C THR A 238 6.54 24.22 -0.38
N ALA A 239 7.32 25.05 -1.08
CA ALA A 239 8.09 26.12 -0.48
C ALA A 239 7.27 27.42 -0.65
N PRO A 240 7.14 28.28 0.38
CA PRO A 240 6.53 29.58 0.17
C PRO A 240 7.52 30.43 -0.61
N ASN A 241 7.35 30.54 -1.93
CA ASN A 241 7.72 31.72 -2.70
C ASN A 241 7.00 31.77 -4.05
N THR A 242 5.95 32.60 -4.06
CA THR A 242 5.59 33.60 -5.07
C THR A 242 5.75 33.25 -6.57
N ASN A 243 4.59 33.23 -7.24
CA ASN A 243 4.31 33.71 -8.60
C ASN A 243 5.14 33.14 -9.76
N SER A 244 4.44 32.55 -10.74
CA SER A 244 4.53 33.05 -12.11
C SER A 244 3.39 32.56 -13.01
N THR A 245 2.48 33.48 -13.27
CA THR A 245 1.70 33.64 -14.50
C THR A 245 2.61 34.17 -15.63
N ASN A 246 2.37 33.68 -16.86
CA ASN A 246 2.54 34.30 -18.18
C ASN A 246 3.86 35.02 -18.62
N ASN A 247 4.43 34.47 -19.70
CA ASN A 247 4.82 35.08 -20.99
C ASN A 247 5.83 36.26 -21.11
N HIS A 248 6.85 36.04 -21.97
CA HIS A 248 7.60 36.97 -22.84
C HIS A 248 8.06 38.36 -22.32
N HIS A 249 9.39 38.55 -22.16
CA HIS A 249 10.23 39.38 -23.05
C HIS A 249 11.68 39.50 -22.53
N GLN A 250 12.59 39.73 -23.47
CA GLN A 250 14.04 39.94 -23.36
C GLN A 250 14.44 41.11 -22.45
N ALA A 251 15.60 41.00 -21.77
CA ALA A 251 16.82 41.80 -22.02
C ALA A 251 17.75 41.89 -20.78
N ASN A 252 18.99 41.42 -20.98
CA ASN A 252 20.29 42.04 -20.64
C ASN A 252 20.49 42.77 -19.28
N ALA A 253 21.40 42.26 -18.43
CA ALA A 253 22.67 42.93 -18.03
C ALA A 253 23.29 42.38 -16.72
N GLN A 254 24.55 41.93 -16.84
CA GLN A 254 25.73 42.20 -15.99
C GLN A 254 25.72 41.98 -14.45
N GLN A 255 26.53 40.98 -14.06
CA GLN A 255 27.58 40.97 -13.01
C GLN A 255 27.46 41.86 -11.77
N GLN A 256 27.50 41.23 -10.58
CA GLN A 256 28.36 41.65 -9.45
C GLN A 256 28.67 40.49 -8.50
N GLN A 257 29.93 40.44 -8.08
CA GLN A 257 30.59 39.50 -7.16
C GLN A 257 30.48 39.96 -5.69
N ILE A 258 30.16 39.00 -4.80
CA ILE A 258 30.57 38.71 -3.38
C ILE A 258 30.91 39.86 -2.38
N PRO A 259 30.59 39.67 -1.08
CA PRO A 259 31.62 39.13 -0.17
C PRO A 259 31.16 38.03 0.80
N GLN A 260 32.03 37.03 1.00
CA GLN A 260 31.96 35.98 2.01
C GLN A 260 32.39 36.50 3.39
N SER A 261 31.77 36.00 4.47
CA SER A 261 32.38 35.96 5.80
C SER A 261 31.87 34.78 6.64
N THR A 262 32.82 33.87 6.94
CA THR A 262 33.07 33.13 8.21
C THR A 262 32.12 32.00 8.70
N THR A 263 32.70 30.78 8.70
CA THR A 263 32.45 29.44 9.31
C THR A 263 31.90 29.36 10.77
N PRO A 264 31.44 28.19 11.34
CA PRO A 264 31.65 26.77 10.96
C PRO A 264 30.41 25.79 10.98
N THR A 265 30.59 24.63 10.31
CA THR A 265 29.97 23.26 10.30
C THR A 265 28.82 22.86 11.27
N PRO A 266 28.03 21.77 11.05
CA PRO A 266 27.81 20.89 9.87
C PRO A 266 26.31 20.69 9.49
N ALA A 267 25.94 20.71 8.20
CA ALA A 267 24.60 20.32 7.76
C ALA A 267 24.58 19.67 6.37
N ALA A 268 24.44 18.34 6.35
CA ALA A 268 23.72 17.62 5.28
C ALA A 268 22.22 17.62 5.68
N PRO A 269 21.24 17.77 4.75
CA PRO A 269 21.17 17.17 3.42
C PRO A 269 20.76 18.18 2.32
N VAL A 270 21.70 18.65 1.51
CA VAL A 270 21.40 19.46 0.31
C VAL A 270 22.12 18.94 -0.94
N ILE A 271 22.89 17.85 -0.79
CA ILE A 271 23.80 17.35 -1.82
C ILE A 271 23.05 16.47 -2.85
N ALA A 272 22.00 15.76 -2.43
CA ALA A 272 21.25 14.86 -3.32
C ALA A 272 20.51 15.60 -4.44
N ASP A 273 19.85 16.73 -4.13
CA ASP A 273 19.12 17.52 -5.14
C ASP A 273 20.07 18.19 -6.13
N ALA A 274 21.22 18.67 -5.67
CA ALA A 274 22.23 19.30 -6.53
C ALA A 274 22.88 18.28 -7.47
N GLU A 275 23.15 17.07 -6.98
CA GLU A 275 23.71 15.99 -7.80
C GLU A 275 22.69 15.48 -8.81
N GLN A 276 21.42 15.30 -8.41
CA GLN A 276 20.35 14.88 -9.30
C GLN A 276 20.10 15.92 -10.41
N LYS A 277 20.08 17.21 -10.05
CA LYS A 277 19.96 18.30 -11.03
C LYS A 277 21.14 18.32 -12.00
N ARG A 278 22.37 18.11 -11.50
CA ARG A 278 23.57 18.02 -12.34
C ARG A 278 23.50 16.83 -13.31
N ARG A 279 23.01 15.68 -12.84
CA ARG A 279 22.78 14.49 -13.68
C ARG A 279 21.75 14.78 -14.77
N GLU A 280 20.65 15.46 -14.45
CA GLU A 280 19.63 15.87 -15.42
C GLU A 280 20.16 16.84 -16.48
N GLU A 281 20.97 17.82 -16.07
CA GLU A 281 21.64 18.75 -17.00
C GLU A 281 22.59 18.00 -17.95
N MET A 282 23.33 17.00 -17.45
CA MET A 282 24.22 16.17 -18.28
C MET A 282 23.44 15.30 -19.26
N ILE A 283 22.31 14.73 -18.85
CA ILE A 283 21.43 13.95 -19.74
C ILE A 283 20.93 14.83 -20.88
N LEU A 284 20.42 16.03 -20.58
CA LEU A 284 19.92 16.95 -21.60
C LEU A 284 21.01 17.35 -22.61
N TYR A 285 22.23 17.61 -22.13
CA TYR A 285 23.37 17.92 -23.00
C TYR A 285 23.73 16.77 -23.95
N VAL A 286 23.80 15.54 -23.43
CA VAL A 286 24.09 14.37 -24.29
C VAL A 286 22.97 14.14 -25.30
N GLN A 287 21.71 14.31 -24.90
CA GLN A 287 20.57 14.20 -25.81
C GLN A 287 20.64 15.22 -26.95
N SER A 288 21.02 16.48 -26.69
CA SER A 288 21.13 17.50 -27.74
C SER A 288 22.28 17.25 -28.71
N GLU A 289 23.42 16.74 -28.23
CA GLU A 289 24.61 16.52 -29.06
C GLU A 289 24.52 15.23 -29.89
N THR A 290 23.84 14.19 -29.39
CA THR A 290 23.82 12.85 -30.00
C THR A 290 22.49 12.47 -30.66
N ASN A 291 21.44 13.28 -30.45
CA ASN A 291 20.05 12.99 -30.81
C ASN A 291 19.52 11.64 -30.27
N LEU A 292 20.05 11.18 -29.14
CA LEU A 292 19.59 9.95 -28.49
C LEU A 292 18.33 10.17 -27.64
N LYS A 293 17.53 9.12 -27.52
CA LYS A 293 16.48 9.01 -26.50
C LYS A 293 17.08 9.00 -25.09
N ARG A 294 16.28 9.46 -24.13
CA ARG A 294 16.70 9.69 -22.74
C ARG A 294 17.32 8.45 -22.11
N ASP A 295 16.71 7.28 -22.31
CA ASP A 295 17.15 6.02 -21.70
C ASP A 295 18.55 5.61 -22.19
N TYR A 296 18.85 5.83 -23.47
CA TYR A 296 20.16 5.56 -24.05
C TYR A 296 21.21 6.60 -23.65
N ALA A 297 20.80 7.87 -23.49
CA ALA A 297 21.67 8.91 -22.97
C ALA A 297 22.08 8.65 -21.51
N ILE A 298 21.15 8.16 -20.67
CA ILE A 298 21.43 7.72 -19.30
C ILE A 298 22.43 6.57 -19.33
N GLN A 299 22.21 5.56 -20.17
CA GLN A 299 23.10 4.40 -20.27
C GLN A 299 24.53 4.78 -20.70
N CYS A 300 24.68 5.73 -21.64
CA CYS A 300 25.98 6.24 -22.06
C CYS A 300 26.68 7.01 -20.93
N LEU A 301 25.93 7.82 -20.18
CA LEU A 301 26.45 8.56 -19.03
C LEU A 301 26.86 7.62 -17.89
N GLU A 302 26.08 6.58 -17.58
CA GLU A 302 26.43 5.59 -16.56
C GLU A 302 27.70 4.80 -16.93
N ALA A 303 27.80 4.35 -18.19
CA ALA A 303 28.99 3.67 -18.68
C ALA A 303 30.24 4.58 -18.68
N GLY A 304 30.04 5.87 -18.96
CA GLY A 304 31.06 6.92 -18.90
C GLY A 304 31.29 7.51 -17.50
N GLN A 305 30.81 6.87 -16.42
CA GLN A 305 30.96 7.34 -15.03
C GLN A 305 30.48 8.79 -14.82
N TRP A 306 29.39 9.17 -15.49
CA TRP A 306 28.83 10.53 -15.52
C TRP A 306 29.83 11.59 -15.96
N ASN A 307 30.77 11.23 -16.84
CA ASN A 307 31.67 12.15 -17.52
C ASN A 307 31.22 12.33 -18.98
N ILE A 308 30.90 13.57 -19.38
CA ILE A 308 30.41 13.90 -20.72
C ILE A 308 31.40 13.50 -21.81
N GLU A 309 32.70 13.70 -21.61
CA GLU A 309 33.74 13.38 -22.61
C GLU A 309 33.86 11.87 -22.81
N GLN A 310 33.83 11.10 -21.71
CA GLN A 310 33.88 9.64 -21.77
C GLN A 310 32.58 9.05 -22.35
N ALA A 311 31.43 9.58 -21.95
CA ALA A 311 30.13 9.18 -22.50
C ALA A 311 30.04 9.45 -24.01
N GLY A 312 30.56 10.60 -24.47
CA GLY A 312 30.63 10.92 -25.90
C GLY A 312 31.56 9.99 -26.68
N ALA A 313 32.70 9.61 -26.10
CA ALA A 313 33.61 8.64 -26.72
C ALA A 313 33.01 7.23 -26.80
N LEU A 314 32.31 6.80 -25.75
CA LEU A 314 31.58 5.52 -25.72
C LEU A 314 30.42 5.50 -26.71
N PHE A 315 29.68 6.61 -26.83
CA PHE A 315 28.67 6.78 -27.87
C PHE A 315 29.28 6.68 -29.27
N ALA A 316 30.39 7.36 -29.54
CA ALA A 316 31.03 7.31 -30.85
C ALA A 316 31.45 5.88 -31.25
N GLN A 317 31.82 5.04 -30.28
CA GLN A 317 32.13 3.62 -30.50
C GLN A 317 30.87 2.76 -30.69
N SER A 318 29.80 3.05 -29.94
CA SER A 318 28.56 2.27 -30.01
C SER A 318 27.61 2.74 -31.12
N ARG A 319 27.82 3.92 -31.70
CA ARG A 319 26.94 4.57 -32.69
C ARG A 319 26.53 3.64 -33.82
N ASP A 320 27.46 2.86 -34.36
CA ASP A 320 27.20 1.98 -35.50
C ASP A 320 26.51 0.66 -35.07
N SER A 321 26.41 0.40 -33.77
CA SER A 321 25.74 -0.77 -33.16
C SER A 321 24.39 -0.45 -32.51
N LEU A 322 24.03 0.83 -32.41
CA LEU A 322 22.78 1.26 -31.79
C LEU A 322 21.59 1.05 -32.75
N PRO A 323 20.45 0.52 -32.26
CA PRO A 323 19.26 0.34 -33.08
C PRO A 323 18.66 1.70 -33.48
N ALA A 324 17.93 1.74 -34.59
CA ALA A 324 17.26 2.96 -35.05
C ALA A 324 16.30 3.55 -34.00
N GLU A 325 15.78 2.72 -33.10
CA GLU A 325 14.92 3.13 -31.98
C GLU A 325 15.64 3.94 -30.89
N ALA A 326 16.98 3.94 -30.87
CA ALA A 326 17.77 4.68 -29.89
C ALA A 326 17.81 6.19 -30.16
N TYR A 327 17.45 6.62 -31.37
CA TYR A 327 17.45 8.02 -31.80
C TYR A 327 16.04 8.63 -31.73
N ASN A 328 15.95 9.95 -31.58
CA ASN A 328 14.69 10.71 -31.67
C ASN A 328 14.33 11.12 -33.10
#